data_AF-A0A5C7Q7R6-F1
#
_entry.id   AF-A0A5C7Q7R6-F1
#
_cell.length_a   1.000
_cell.length_b   1.000
_cell.length_c   1.000
_cell.angle_alpha   90.00
_cell.angle_beta   90.00
_cell.angle_gamma   90.00
#
_symmetry.space_group_name_H-M   'P 1'
#
loop_
_entity.id
_entity.type
_entity.pdbx_description
1 polymer ?
#
loop_
_entity_poly.entity_id
_entity_poly.type
_entity_poly.pdbx_seq_one_letter_code
_entity_poly.pdbx_strand_id
1 'polypeptide(L)'
;MDFRHPVRTLQWAIMQASERDLNGMQVDPVSQTLAASNGRPVLCRPCEAQCAVVLFEQSWKAADLGMSRGAMDETVLAETVIVTGPAGDACVYVSTQLLYHVNAPNRRFFLDVAAQQMRPKSALSMYEGRDSADLEALDFEAAAALARVRGAALHIGADDAARIARQLEQFASEVREAAGCSPW
;
A
#
# COMPACT_ATOMS: atom_id res chain seq x y z
N MET A 1 -21.94 -10.93 8.66
CA MET A 1 -21.66 -10.22 9.92
C MET A 1 -21.41 -8.78 9.57
N ASP A 2 -22.13 -7.84 10.20
CA ASP A 2 -21.98 -6.41 9.90
C ASP A 2 -20.84 -5.84 10.74
N PHE A 3 -19.68 -5.63 10.12
CA PHE A 3 -18.51 -5.01 10.76
C PHE A 3 -18.57 -3.47 10.68
N ARG A 4 -19.78 -2.90 10.71
CA ARG A 4 -20.03 -1.49 10.40
C ARG A 4 -20.16 -0.65 11.66
N HIS A 5 -19.05 -0.05 12.08
CA HIS A 5 -19.01 0.97 13.12
C HIS A 5 -17.94 2.01 12.78
N PRO A 6 -18.18 2.87 11.76
CA PRO A 6 -17.14 3.68 11.14
C PRO A 6 -16.45 4.61 12.13
N VAL A 7 -17.21 5.17 13.08
CA VAL A 7 -16.67 6.03 14.14
C VAL A 7 -15.74 5.26 15.08
N ARG A 8 -16.12 4.03 15.45
CA ARG A 8 -15.34 3.20 16.37
C ARG A 8 -14.09 2.66 15.70
N THR A 9 -14.22 2.22 14.45
CA THR A 9 -13.12 1.80 13.58
C THR A 9 -12.11 2.92 13.39
N LEU A 10 -12.58 4.13 13.07
CA LEU A 10 -11.74 5.32 12.91
C LEU A 10 -10.99 5.67 14.21
N GLN A 11 -11.69 5.78 15.34
CA GLN A 11 -11.09 6.09 16.64
C GLN A 11 -10.04 5.06 17.05
N TRP A 12 -10.36 3.78 16.87
CA TRP A 12 -9.43 2.70 17.18
C TRP A 12 -8.17 2.76 16.30
N ALA A 13 -8.32 3.00 15.00
CA ALA A 13 -7.21 3.09 14.06
C ALA A 13 -6.29 4.28 14.38
N ILE A 14 -6.84 5.46 14.68
CA ILE A 14 -6.07 6.65 15.06
C ILE A 14 -5.28 6.40 16.35
N MET A 15 -5.93 5.82 17.36
CA MET A 15 -5.29 5.48 18.63
C MET A 15 -4.16 4.47 18.44
N GLN A 16 -4.37 3.37 17.69
CA GLN A 16 -3.32 2.39 17.43
C GLN A 16 -2.16 2.97 16.61
N ALA A 17 -2.47 3.75 15.57
CA ALA A 17 -1.47 4.38 14.72
C ALA A 17 -0.55 5.30 15.52
N SER A 18 -1.12 6.19 16.33
CA SER A 18 -0.36 7.16 17.13
C SER A 18 0.46 6.53 18.26
N GLU A 19 -0.08 5.51 18.92
CA GLU A 19 0.58 4.88 20.07
C GLU A 19 1.66 3.87 19.67
N ARG A 20 1.46 3.13 18.57
CA ARG A 20 2.25 1.92 18.27
C ARG A 20 2.82 1.88 16.87
N ASP A 21 1.97 2.05 15.85
CA ASP A 21 2.30 1.61 14.50
C ASP A 21 3.06 2.66 13.68
N LEU A 22 2.77 3.96 13.88
CA LEU A 22 3.47 5.02 13.16
C LEU A 22 4.89 5.26 13.71
N ASN A 23 5.76 5.70 12.80
CA ASN A 23 7.12 6.10 13.12
C ASN A 23 7.13 7.36 14.02
N GLY A 24 8.10 7.38 14.94
CA GLY A 24 8.31 8.53 15.81
C GLY A 24 8.90 9.71 15.05
N MET A 25 8.50 10.93 15.41
CA MET A 25 9.06 12.15 14.86
C MET A 25 10.34 12.55 15.60
N GLN A 26 11.31 13.10 14.88
CA GLN A 26 12.45 13.77 15.52
C GLN A 26 11.99 15.09 16.14
N VAL A 27 12.31 15.30 17.41
CA VAL A 27 12.04 16.58 18.09
C VAL A 27 13.15 17.57 17.74
N ASP A 28 12.73 18.82 17.48
CA ASP A 28 13.54 19.99 17.11
C ASP A 28 14.83 20.14 17.97
N PRO A 29 15.91 20.78 17.48
CA PRO A 29 17.23 20.73 18.14
C PRO A 29 17.28 21.42 19.50
N VAL A 30 16.30 22.27 19.85
CA VAL A 30 16.18 22.84 21.21
C VAL A 30 15.84 21.76 22.25
N SER A 31 15.18 20.67 21.85
CA SER A 31 14.98 19.49 22.69
C SER A 31 16.17 18.52 22.68
N GLN A 32 17.07 18.64 21.71
CA GLN A 32 18.34 17.90 21.69
C GLN A 32 19.31 18.37 22.77
N THR A 33 19.25 19.65 23.17
CA THR A 33 20.00 20.16 24.35
C THR A 33 19.60 19.49 25.68
N LEU A 34 18.42 18.86 25.73
CA LEU A 34 17.92 18.10 26.88
C LEU A 34 18.04 16.58 26.69
N ALA A 35 18.50 16.11 25.53
CA ALA A 35 18.67 14.69 25.23
C ALA A 35 19.90 14.13 25.96
N ALA A 36 19.63 13.19 26.86
CA ALA A 36 20.60 12.51 27.70
C ALA A 36 21.73 11.84 26.87
N SER A 37 22.98 12.22 27.20
CA SER A 37 24.24 11.45 27.25
C SER A 37 24.67 10.47 26.14
N ASN A 38 23.83 10.11 25.16
CA ASN A 38 24.04 8.95 24.29
C ASN A 38 23.97 9.26 22.78
N GLY A 39 23.79 10.52 22.37
CA GLY A 39 23.88 10.96 20.97
C GLY A 39 22.79 10.46 20.02
N ARG A 40 21.70 9.85 20.52
CA ARG A 40 20.56 9.42 19.71
C ARG A 40 19.44 10.48 19.75
N PRO A 41 18.79 10.78 18.61
CA PRO A 41 17.69 11.73 18.57
C PRO A 41 16.53 11.20 19.42
N VAL A 42 15.96 12.07 20.26
CA VAL A 42 14.73 11.76 21.00
C VAL A 42 13.59 11.75 19.98
N LEU A 43 12.92 10.60 19.86
CA LEU A 43 11.74 10.45 19.03
C LEU A 43 10.48 10.67 19.88
N CYS A 44 9.60 11.57 19.46
CA CYS A 44 8.28 11.72 20.05
C CYS A 44 7.23 10.96 19.22
N ARG A 45 6.17 10.51 19.88
CA ARG A 45 5.03 9.91 19.18
C ARG A 45 4.18 10.99 18.52
N PRO A 46 3.63 10.73 17.32
CA PRO A 46 2.75 11.66 16.66
C PRO A 46 1.45 11.82 17.45
N CYS A 47 0.90 13.04 17.49
CA CYS A 47 -0.43 13.28 18.06
C CYS A 47 -1.51 13.19 16.97
N GLU A 48 -2.76 12.97 17.37
CA GLU A 48 -3.89 12.80 16.42
C GLU A 48 -4.02 13.97 15.44
N ALA A 49 -3.78 15.20 15.91
CA ALA A 49 -3.86 16.41 15.09
C ALA A 49 -2.76 16.51 14.00
N GLN A 50 -1.71 15.69 14.09
CA GLN A 50 -0.61 15.63 13.13
C GLN A 50 -0.79 14.50 12.10
N CYS A 51 -1.79 13.65 12.27
CA CYS A 51 -2.08 12.55 11.37
C CYS A 51 -3.16 12.94 10.35
N ALA A 52 -2.97 12.55 9.10
CA ALA A 52 -4.02 12.61 8.09
C ALA A 52 -4.74 11.28 8.03
N VAL A 53 -6.08 11.30 7.96
CA VAL A 53 -6.89 10.08 8.02
C VAL A 53 -7.88 10.04 6.88
N VAL A 54 -7.95 8.90 6.20
CA VAL A 54 -8.92 8.61 5.14
C VAL A 54 -9.67 7.35 5.51
N LEU A 55 -10.99 7.39 5.42
CA LEU A 55 -11.88 6.26 5.67
C LEU A 55 -12.77 6.04 4.44
N PHE A 56 -12.82 4.81 3.95
CA PHE A 56 -13.75 4.40 2.90
C PHE A 56 -14.10 2.92 3.04
N GLU A 57 -15.17 2.49 2.37
CA GLU A 57 -15.54 1.08 2.29
C GLU A 57 -14.96 0.48 1.01
N GLN A 58 -14.45 -0.76 1.09
CA GLN A 58 -14.07 -1.51 -0.10
C GLN A 58 -14.31 -3.02 0.08
N SER A 59 -14.47 -3.70 -1.04
CA SER A 59 -14.62 -5.16 -1.08
C SER A 59 -13.25 -5.82 -1.14
N TRP A 60 -12.99 -6.69 -0.17
CA TRP A 60 -11.77 -7.48 -0.05
C TRP A 60 -12.04 -8.95 -0.34
N LYS A 61 -11.05 -9.69 -0.85
CA LYS A 61 -11.13 -11.16 -0.78
C LYS A 61 -10.81 -11.61 0.64
N ALA A 62 -11.57 -12.56 1.17
CA ALA A 62 -11.36 -13.10 2.51
C ALA A 62 -9.93 -13.64 2.72
N ALA A 63 -9.36 -14.25 1.67
CA ALA A 63 -7.99 -14.75 1.65
C ALA A 63 -6.94 -13.62 1.85
N ASP A 64 -7.17 -12.45 1.26
CA ASP A 64 -6.26 -11.29 1.36
C ASP A 64 -6.25 -10.67 2.76
N LEU A 65 -7.34 -10.87 3.51
CA LEU A 65 -7.47 -10.46 4.91
C LEU A 65 -7.01 -11.55 5.89
N GLY A 66 -6.50 -12.69 5.39
CA GLY A 66 -6.07 -13.81 6.24
C GLY A 66 -7.22 -14.56 6.92
N MET A 67 -8.47 -14.40 6.45
CA MET A 67 -9.62 -15.12 7.00
C MET A 67 -9.66 -16.54 6.43
N SER A 68 -9.46 -17.54 7.29
CA SER A 68 -9.42 -18.97 6.91
C SER A 68 -10.81 -19.63 6.78
N ARG A 69 -11.89 -18.87 6.59
CA ARG A 69 -13.26 -19.40 6.51
C ARG A 69 -13.91 -19.03 5.18
N GLY A 70 -14.45 -20.04 4.50
CA GLY A 70 -15.24 -19.87 3.28
C GLY A 70 -14.50 -20.25 2.00
N ALA A 71 -15.24 -20.46 0.92
CA ALA A 71 -14.68 -20.77 -0.40
C ALA A 71 -13.64 -19.71 -0.80
N MET A 72 -12.61 -20.11 -1.56
CA MET A 72 -11.45 -19.29 -1.97
C MET A 72 -11.77 -17.93 -2.64
N ASP A 73 -13.03 -17.66 -2.99
CA ASP A 73 -13.50 -16.42 -3.64
C ASP A 73 -14.56 -15.65 -2.82
N GLU A 74 -14.70 -15.90 -1.53
CA GLU A 74 -15.60 -15.11 -0.69
C GLU A 74 -15.10 -13.65 -0.58
N THR A 75 -15.94 -12.71 -1.00
CA THR A 75 -15.68 -11.27 -0.90
C THR A 75 -16.35 -10.69 0.35
N VAL A 76 -15.60 -9.90 1.12
CA VAL A 76 -16.05 -9.24 2.33
C VAL A 76 -16.00 -7.72 2.12
N LEU A 77 -17.13 -7.05 2.32
CA LEU A 77 -17.17 -5.59 2.39
C LEU A 77 -16.67 -5.15 3.77
N ALA A 78 -15.63 -4.32 3.81
CA ALA A 78 -15.06 -3.82 5.06
C ALA A 78 -14.63 -2.36 4.97
N GLU A 79 -14.67 -1.69 6.13
CA GLU A 79 -14.15 -0.34 6.32
C GLU A 79 -12.63 -0.37 6.25
N THR A 80 -12.04 0.50 5.42
CA THR A 80 -10.59 0.67 5.32
C THR A 80 -10.22 2.04 5.84
N VAL A 81 -9.32 2.06 6.82
CA VAL A 81 -8.80 3.30 7.42
C VAL A 81 -7.34 3.42 7.06
N ILE A 82 -6.96 4.57 6.54
CA ILE A 82 -5.59 4.91 6.24
C ILE A 82 -5.19 6.05 7.16
N VAL A 83 -4.13 5.85 7.93
CA VAL A 83 -3.56 6.88 8.80
C VAL A 83 -2.16 7.20 8.29
N THR A 84 -1.96 8.41 7.79
CA THR A 84 -0.66 8.92 7.36
C THR A 84 -0.04 9.72 8.50
N GLY A 85 1.17 9.33 8.89
CA GLY A 85 1.94 9.96 9.93
C GLY A 85 2.76 11.15 9.43
N PRO A 86 3.14 12.06 10.33
CA PRO A 86 3.97 13.23 10.01
C PRO A 86 5.42 12.86 9.64
N ALA A 87 5.87 11.65 9.97
CA ALA A 87 7.16 11.12 9.53
C ALA A 87 7.14 10.66 8.05
N GLY A 88 5.99 10.77 7.38
CA GLY A 88 5.81 10.41 5.97
C GLY A 88 5.42 8.95 5.75
N ASP A 89 5.32 8.14 6.80
CA ASP A 89 4.84 6.76 6.75
C ASP A 89 3.31 6.68 6.82
N ALA A 90 2.74 5.53 6.47
CA ALA A 90 1.28 5.32 6.54
C ALA A 90 0.90 3.92 6.99
N CYS A 91 -0.13 3.82 7.83
CA CYS A 91 -0.70 2.56 8.28
C CYS A 91 -2.07 2.34 7.62
N VAL A 92 -2.31 1.14 7.10
CA VAL A 92 -3.58 0.73 6.50
C VAL A 92 -4.24 -0.30 7.39
N TYR A 93 -5.45 0.02 7.85
CA TYR A 93 -6.28 -0.81 8.70
C TYR A 93 -7.53 -1.26 7.93
N VAL A 94 -7.97 -2.49 8.19
CA VAL A 94 -9.26 -3.00 7.72
C VAL A 94 -10.08 -3.39 8.94
N SER A 95 -11.25 -2.79 9.08
CA SER A 95 -12.06 -2.82 10.30
C SER A 95 -11.20 -2.42 11.52
N THR A 96 -10.83 -3.36 12.38
CA THR A 96 -10.00 -3.11 13.57
C THR A 96 -8.72 -3.93 13.56
N GLN A 97 -8.12 -4.12 12.38
CA GLN A 97 -6.89 -4.89 12.21
C GLN A 97 -5.92 -4.12 11.32
N LEU A 98 -4.64 -4.08 11.73
CA LEU A 98 -3.58 -3.55 10.86
C LEU A 98 -3.34 -4.54 9.72
N LEU A 99 -3.55 -4.08 8.49
CA LEU A 99 -3.26 -4.87 7.30
C LEU A 99 -1.75 -4.79 7.00
N TYR A 100 -1.22 -3.57 6.87
CA TYR A 100 0.20 -3.30 6.69
C TYR A 100 0.58 -1.86 7.03
N HIS A 101 1.88 -1.67 7.28
CA HIS A 101 2.55 -0.39 7.45
C HIS A 101 3.42 -0.14 6.20
N VAL A 102 3.30 1.06 5.64
CA VAL A 102 4.06 1.53 4.47
C VAL A 102 5.07 2.55 4.98
N ASN A 103 6.36 2.21 4.95
CA ASN A 103 7.40 3.05 5.55
C ASN A 103 7.66 4.35 4.75
N ALA A 104 7.57 4.25 3.43
CA ALA A 104 7.77 5.34 2.49
C ALA A 104 6.74 5.21 1.36
N PRO A 105 5.51 5.72 1.56
CA PRO A 105 4.44 5.66 0.59
C PRO A 105 4.84 6.40 -0.69
N ASN A 106 4.83 5.68 -1.79
CA ASN A 106 5.08 6.23 -3.11
C ASN A 106 3.80 6.84 -3.72
N ARG A 107 3.92 7.46 -4.89
CA ARG A 107 2.78 8.05 -5.62
C ARG A 107 1.64 7.05 -5.87
N ARG A 108 1.96 5.77 -6.13
CA ARG A 108 0.96 4.72 -6.36
C ARG A 108 0.04 4.57 -5.16
N PHE A 109 0.59 4.60 -3.95
CA PHE A 109 -0.18 4.58 -2.71
C PHE A 109 -1.21 5.71 -2.70
N PHE A 110 -0.79 6.95 -2.98
CA PHE A 110 -1.69 8.10 -2.97
C PHE A 110 -2.75 8.06 -4.08
N LEU A 111 -2.43 7.51 -5.26
CA LEU A 111 -3.41 7.28 -6.32
C LEU A 111 -4.47 6.26 -5.91
N ASP A 112 -4.06 5.15 -5.30
CA ASP A 112 -4.95 4.11 -4.82
C ASP A 112 -5.81 4.62 -3.63
N VAL A 113 -5.26 5.47 -2.75
CA VAL A 113 -6.02 6.20 -1.72
C VAL A 113 -7.08 7.12 -2.35
N ALA A 114 -6.69 7.91 -3.35
CA ALA A 114 -7.61 8.84 -4.05
C ALA A 114 -8.70 8.09 -4.81
N ALA A 115 -8.38 6.91 -5.35
CA ALA A 115 -9.33 6.00 -5.99
C ALA A 115 -10.18 5.21 -4.98
N GLN A 116 -9.93 5.35 -3.68
CA GLN A 116 -10.61 4.60 -2.60
C GLN A 116 -10.53 3.08 -2.80
N GLN A 117 -9.37 2.59 -3.26
CA GLN A 117 -9.16 1.19 -3.57
C GLN A 117 -7.73 0.78 -3.20
N MET A 118 -7.57 0.16 -2.02
CA MET A 118 -6.26 -0.36 -1.59
C MET A 118 -6.01 -1.77 -2.11
N ARG A 119 -4.73 -2.10 -2.22
CA ARG A 119 -4.26 -3.42 -2.59
C ARG A 119 -4.14 -4.36 -1.39
N PRO A 120 -4.20 -5.68 -1.62
CA PRO A 120 -3.98 -6.67 -0.57
C PRO A 120 -2.53 -6.63 -0.08
N LYS A 121 -2.30 -7.22 1.11
CA LYS A 121 -0.97 -7.25 1.76
C LYS A 121 0.12 -7.88 0.90
N SER A 122 -0.23 -8.83 0.04
CA SER A 122 0.69 -9.46 -0.92
C SER A 122 1.31 -8.48 -1.92
N ALA A 123 0.68 -7.32 -2.13
CA ALA A 123 1.15 -6.26 -3.01
C ALA A 123 1.67 -5.04 -2.24
N LEU A 124 1.98 -5.17 -0.95
CA LEU A 124 2.55 -4.09 -0.12
C LEU A 124 3.82 -3.49 -0.74
N SER A 125 4.68 -4.33 -1.33
CA SER A 125 5.91 -3.89 -2.00
C SER A 125 5.66 -2.90 -3.14
N MET A 126 4.44 -2.83 -3.69
CA MET A 126 4.08 -1.83 -4.70
C MET A 126 3.84 -0.42 -4.13
N TYR A 127 3.66 -0.29 -2.81
CA TYR A 127 3.51 0.98 -2.11
C TYR A 127 4.82 1.49 -1.50
N GLU A 128 5.82 0.63 -1.38
CA GLU A 128 7.14 0.99 -0.88
C GLU A 128 8.12 1.11 -2.04
N GLY A 129 8.71 2.29 -2.24
CA GLY A 129 9.71 2.44 -3.30
C GLY A 129 9.95 3.86 -3.76
N ARG A 130 10.84 3.98 -4.75
CA ARG A 130 11.32 5.26 -5.28
C ARG A 130 10.33 5.84 -6.30
N ASP A 131 9.83 7.02 -5.99
CA ASP A 131 9.08 7.92 -6.88
C ASP A 131 10.01 8.56 -7.94
N SER A 132 10.71 7.77 -8.76
CA SER A 132 11.30 8.36 -9.98
C SER A 132 10.29 8.28 -11.12
N ALA A 133 10.02 9.44 -11.74
CA ALA A 133 9.09 9.55 -12.86
C ALA A 133 9.46 8.59 -14.02
N ASP A 134 10.75 8.27 -14.17
CA ASP A 134 11.27 7.37 -15.20
C ASP A 134 10.86 5.91 -14.98
N LEU A 135 10.88 5.43 -13.74
CA LEU A 135 10.45 4.06 -13.41
C LEU A 135 8.92 3.94 -13.50
N GLU A 136 8.20 5.00 -13.12
CA GLU A 136 6.74 5.08 -13.27
C GLU A 136 6.33 5.06 -14.75
N ALA A 137 6.98 5.85 -15.61
CA ALA A 137 6.71 5.86 -17.04
C ALA A 137 6.91 4.47 -17.66
N LEU A 138 7.99 3.78 -17.29
CA LEU A 138 8.27 2.42 -17.71
C LEU A 138 7.16 1.45 -17.25
N ASP A 139 6.74 1.52 -15.99
CA ASP A 139 5.69 0.65 -15.46
C ASP A 139 4.32 0.89 -16.10
N PHE A 140 3.95 2.15 -16.34
CA PHE A 140 2.71 2.50 -17.05
C PHE A 140 2.73 2.03 -18.50
N GLU A 141 3.83 2.26 -19.21
CA GLU A 141 3.98 1.82 -20.60
C GLU A 141 3.97 0.29 -20.70
N ALA A 142 4.69 -0.39 -19.81
CA ALA A 142 4.70 -1.85 -19.73
C ALA A 142 3.30 -2.40 -19.45
N ALA A 143 2.60 -1.89 -18.43
CA ALA A 143 1.25 -2.33 -18.09
C ALA A 143 0.24 -2.07 -19.22
N ALA A 144 0.32 -0.90 -19.87
CA ALA A 144 -0.56 -0.53 -20.98
C ALA A 144 -0.29 -1.37 -22.25
N ALA A 145 0.97 -1.69 -22.54
CA ALA A 145 1.33 -2.58 -23.64
C ALA A 145 0.80 -4.00 -23.37
N LEU A 146 0.96 -4.49 -22.14
CA LEU A 146 0.52 -5.81 -21.73
C LEU A 146 -1.01 -5.94 -21.75
N ALA A 147 -1.74 -4.93 -21.29
CA ALA A 147 -3.19 -4.87 -21.40
C ALA A 147 -3.68 -4.89 -22.86
N ARG A 148 -3.02 -4.12 -23.75
CA ARG A 148 -3.33 -4.12 -25.20
C ARG A 148 -3.09 -5.50 -25.83
N VAL A 149 -1.99 -6.16 -25.48
CA VAL A 149 -1.66 -7.49 -25.99
C VAL A 149 -2.64 -8.54 -25.47
N ARG A 150 -3.06 -8.47 -24.19
CA ARG A 150 -4.11 -9.34 -23.64
C ARG A 150 -5.45 -9.12 -24.34
N GLY A 151 -5.85 -7.87 -24.57
CA GLY A 151 -7.05 -7.53 -25.33
C GLY A 151 -7.00 -8.06 -26.76
N ALA A 152 -5.84 -7.93 -27.43
CA ALA A 152 -5.62 -8.50 -28.76
C ALA A 152 -5.69 -10.04 -28.74
N ALA A 153 -5.07 -10.70 -27.75
CA ALA A 153 -5.10 -12.15 -27.60
C ALA A 153 -6.52 -12.69 -27.38
N LEU A 154 -7.36 -11.97 -26.61
CA LEU A 154 -8.77 -12.31 -26.38
C LEU A 154 -9.62 -12.22 -27.66
N HIS A 155 -9.31 -11.31 -28.58
CA HIS A 155 -10.07 -11.12 -29.81
C HIS A 155 -9.57 -11.94 -31.00
N ILE A 156 -8.28 -12.29 -31.03
CA ILE A 156 -7.65 -12.91 -32.21
C ILE A 156 -7.72 -14.44 -32.15
N GLY A 157 -7.99 -15.06 -30.98
CA GLY A 157 -8.12 -16.52 -30.87
C GLY A 157 -6.88 -17.29 -31.32
N ALA A 158 -5.71 -16.62 -31.37
CA ALA A 158 -4.48 -17.19 -31.88
C ALA A 158 -3.52 -17.51 -30.74
N ASP A 159 -3.10 -18.77 -30.67
CA ASP A 159 -2.05 -19.25 -29.76
C ASP A 159 -0.75 -18.42 -29.85
N ASP A 160 -0.50 -17.81 -31.02
CA ASP A 160 0.61 -16.90 -31.26
C ASP A 160 0.51 -15.59 -30.48
N ALA A 161 -0.69 -15.01 -30.34
CA ALA A 161 -0.89 -13.80 -29.55
C ALA A 161 -0.68 -14.07 -28.05
N ALA A 162 -1.13 -15.23 -27.57
CA ALA A 162 -0.87 -15.67 -26.20
C ALA A 162 0.61 -16.01 -25.95
N ARG A 163 1.35 -16.49 -26.97
CA ARG A 163 2.80 -16.70 -26.90
C ARG A 163 3.57 -15.38 -26.84
N ILE A 164 3.20 -14.40 -27.67
CA ILE A 164 3.80 -13.06 -27.67
C ILE A 164 3.50 -12.33 -26.35
N ALA A 165 2.28 -12.45 -25.81
CA ALA A 165 1.92 -11.91 -24.50
C ALA A 165 2.84 -12.42 -23.38
N ARG A 166 3.09 -13.74 -23.35
CA ARG A 166 3.98 -14.38 -22.37
C ARG A 166 5.43 -13.94 -22.54
N GLN A 167 5.91 -13.79 -23.77
CA GLN A 167 7.27 -13.30 -24.03
C GLN A 167 7.44 -11.83 -23.60
N LEU A 168 6.43 -11.00 -23.81
CA LEU A 168 6.44 -9.61 -23.34
C LEU A 168 6.37 -9.51 -21.81
N GLU A 169 5.59 -10.37 -21.16
CA GLU A 169 5.58 -10.51 -19.69
C GLU A 169 6.98 -10.87 -19.17
N GLN A 170 7.65 -11.82 -19.81
CA GLN A 170 8.98 -12.26 -19.44
C GLN A 170 10.01 -11.14 -19.65
N PHE A 171 9.99 -10.45 -20.79
CA PHE A 171 10.85 -9.30 -21.05
C PHE A 171 10.61 -8.15 -20.07
N ALA A 172 9.36 -7.84 -19.76
CA ALA A 172 9.03 -6.81 -18.77
C ALA A 172 9.54 -7.18 -17.37
N SER A 173 9.49 -8.46 -17.00
CA SER A 173 10.08 -8.96 -15.75
C SER A 173 11.60 -8.82 -15.74
N GLU A 174 12.28 -9.21 -16.83
CA GLU A 174 13.74 -9.11 -16.96
C GLU A 174 14.22 -7.66 -16.94
N VAL A 175 13.50 -6.75 -17.60
CA VAL A 175 13.82 -5.31 -17.59
C VAL A 175 13.62 -4.71 -16.20
N ARG A 176 12.59 -5.13 -15.46
CA ARG A 176 12.38 -4.73 -14.07
C ARG A 176 13.52 -5.22 -13.18
N GLU A 177 13.89 -6.49 -13.27
CA GLU A 177 15.02 -7.06 -12.53
C GLU A 177 16.32 -6.32 -12.83
N ALA A 178 16.60 -6.03 -14.09
CA ALA A 178 17.78 -5.28 -14.52
C ALA A 178 17.78 -3.81 -14.06
N ALA A 179 16.60 -3.19 -13.96
CA ALA A 179 16.41 -1.86 -13.39
C ALA A 179 16.55 -1.83 -11.86
N GLY A 180 16.78 -2.98 -11.21
CA GLY A 180 16.84 -3.10 -9.76
C GLY A 180 15.46 -3.10 -9.09
N CYS A 181 14.38 -3.27 -9.86
CA CYS A 181 13.06 -3.58 -9.34
C CYS A 181 13.04 -5.08 -9.01
N SER A 182 13.20 -5.41 -7.72
CA SER A 182 13.24 -6.81 -7.29
C SER A 182 11.92 -7.53 -7.63
N PRO A 183 11.96 -8.80 -8.08
CA PRO A 183 10.77 -9.56 -8.38
C PRO A 183 10.17 -10.09 -7.07
N TRP A 184 8.97 -9.58 -6.75
CA TRP A 184 7.95 -10.12 -5.83
C TRP A 184 8.36 -10.38 -4.37
#